data_AF-W1WK77-F1
#
_entry.id   AF-W1WK77-F1
#
_cell.length_a   1.000
_cell.length_b   1.000
_cell.length_c   1.000
_cell.angle_alpha   90.00
_cell.angle_beta   90.00
_cell.angle_gamma   90.00
#
_symmetry.space_group_name_H-M   'P 1'
#
loop_
_entity.id
_entity.type
_entity.pdbx_description
1 polymer ?
#
loop_
_entity_poly.entity_id
_entity_poly.type
_entity_poly.pdbx_seq_one_letter_code
_entity_poly.pdbx_strand_id
1 'polypeptide(L)'
;SNQTLMDTLSGESVVKYTREWGTKGGTYLVNAMGTALSWTLNIGLGLIFAIYMLLDKERLMMQGKRILKAYASDEWVNRVSYVTRVAVQTFSNFFVGQFIDALILGIMVGISLWAFNIEYATTIACVIGLTALIPLLGIYVGGVIGAVILL
;
A
#
# COMPACT_ATOMS: atom_id res chain seq x y z
N SER A 1 17.71 59.93 2.55
CA SER A 1 17.12 58.87 3.39
C SER A 1 15.95 58.14 2.71
N ASN A 2 15.08 58.82 1.94
CA ASN A 2 13.89 58.19 1.33
C ASN A 2 14.07 57.57 -0.09
N GLN A 3 15.19 57.82 -0.78
CA GLN A 3 15.45 57.24 -2.12
C GLN A 3 16.17 55.88 -2.06
N THR A 4 17.12 55.70 -1.14
CA THR A 4 17.79 54.41 -0.88
C THR A 4 16.85 53.34 -0.34
N LEU A 5 15.75 53.73 0.31
CA LEU A 5 14.71 52.80 0.79
C LEU A 5 13.76 52.36 -0.34
N MET A 6 13.51 53.20 -1.35
CA MET A 6 12.64 52.86 -2.49
C MET A 6 13.33 51.93 -3.50
N ASP A 7 14.66 52.04 -3.65
CA ASP A 7 15.46 51.12 -4.50
C ASP A 7 15.71 49.76 -3.83
N THR A 8 15.81 49.72 -2.50
CA THR A 8 15.95 48.45 -1.74
C THR A 8 14.62 47.72 -1.50
N LEU A 9 13.48 48.42 -1.54
CA LEU A 9 12.15 47.83 -1.30
C LEU A 9 11.46 47.26 -2.55
N SER A 10 11.82 47.67 -3.77
CA SER A 10 11.13 47.22 -4.99
C SER A 10 11.98 46.35 -5.92
N GLY A 11 13.29 46.58 -5.99
CA GLY A 11 14.20 45.82 -6.85
C GLY A 11 14.77 44.59 -6.16
N GLU A 12 15.43 44.76 -5.02
CA GLU A 12 16.21 43.66 -4.41
C GLU A 12 15.37 42.66 -3.60
N SER A 13 14.34 43.12 -2.90
CA SER A 13 13.42 42.26 -2.16
C SER A 13 12.59 41.40 -3.12
N VAL A 14 11.99 42.00 -4.15
CA VAL A 14 11.19 41.30 -5.18
C VAL A 14 12.07 40.32 -5.98
N VAL A 15 13.31 40.70 -6.30
CA VAL A 15 14.27 39.78 -6.93
C VAL A 15 14.68 38.64 -6.00
N LYS A 16 14.81 38.85 -4.69
CA LYS A 16 15.04 37.77 -3.72
C LYS A 16 13.83 36.85 -3.57
N TYR A 17 12.62 37.39 -3.44
CA TYR A 17 11.40 36.59 -3.34
C TYR A 17 11.15 35.77 -4.60
N THR A 18 11.36 36.34 -5.78
CA THR A 18 11.23 35.61 -7.07
C THR A 18 12.31 34.56 -7.25
N ARG A 19 13.57 34.83 -6.86
CA ARG A 19 14.65 33.82 -6.87
C ARG A 19 14.38 32.72 -5.85
N GLU A 20 13.93 33.04 -4.64
CA GLU A 20 13.62 32.07 -3.59
C GLU A 20 12.42 31.19 -3.95
N TRP A 21 11.40 31.75 -4.59
CA TRP A 21 10.25 30.97 -5.07
C TRP A 21 10.64 30.09 -6.26
N GLY A 22 11.46 30.61 -7.18
CA GLY A 22 12.00 29.85 -8.31
C GLY A 22 12.91 28.70 -7.88
N THR A 23 13.79 28.91 -6.88
CA THR A 23 14.67 27.85 -6.37
C THR A 23 13.89 26.83 -5.54
N LYS A 24 12.94 27.24 -4.70
CA LYS A 24 12.06 26.31 -3.98
C LYS A 24 11.22 25.48 -4.95
N GLY A 25 10.56 26.11 -5.92
CA GLY A 25 9.78 25.45 -6.96
C GLY A 25 10.60 24.45 -7.79
N GLY A 26 11.78 24.87 -8.25
CA GLY A 26 12.71 24.00 -8.96
C GLY A 26 13.19 22.82 -8.10
N THR A 27 13.46 23.06 -6.81
CA THR A 27 13.85 22.00 -5.86
C THR A 27 12.73 21.00 -5.62
N TYR A 28 11.47 21.44 -5.47
CA TYR A 28 10.33 20.52 -5.35
C TYR A 28 10.15 19.66 -6.59
N LEU A 29 10.34 20.23 -7.78
CA LEU A 29 10.21 19.50 -9.04
C LEU A 29 11.29 18.41 -9.16
N VAL A 30 12.56 18.78 -8.91
CA VAL A 30 13.68 17.83 -8.94
C VAL A 30 13.53 16.75 -7.86
N ASN A 31 13.07 17.13 -6.65
CA ASN A 31 12.84 16.17 -5.58
C ASN A 31 11.66 15.23 -5.87
N ALA A 32 10.56 15.73 -6.45
CA ALA A 32 9.43 14.89 -6.84
C ALA A 32 9.84 13.90 -7.94
N MET A 33 10.60 14.33 -8.94
CA MET A 33 11.14 13.46 -9.99
C MET A 33 12.13 12.44 -9.43
N GLY A 34 13.04 12.87 -8.55
CA GLY A 34 14.00 11.98 -7.89
C GLY A 34 13.31 10.95 -7.01
N THR A 35 12.27 11.35 -6.29
CA THR A 35 11.46 10.44 -5.47
C THR A 35 10.71 9.46 -6.34
N ALA A 36 10.00 9.92 -7.38
CA ALA A 36 9.28 9.05 -8.30
C ALA A 36 10.22 8.01 -8.94
N LEU A 37 11.38 8.44 -9.43
CA LEU A 37 12.39 7.55 -10.00
C LEU A 37 12.91 6.54 -8.97
N SER A 38 13.22 6.98 -7.76
CA SER A 38 13.67 6.11 -6.68
C SER A 38 12.61 5.06 -6.34
N TRP A 39 11.34 5.45 -6.24
CA TRP A 39 10.23 4.54 -6.00
C TRP A 39 10.10 3.51 -7.12
N THR A 40 10.16 3.92 -8.38
CA THR A 40 10.08 3.00 -9.52
C THR A 40 11.24 1.99 -9.49
N LEU A 41 12.48 2.44 -9.29
CA LEU A 41 13.64 1.56 -9.23
C LEU A 41 13.58 0.62 -8.01
N ASN A 42 13.18 1.12 -6.85
CA ASN A 42 13.04 0.32 -5.63
C ASN A 42 11.95 -0.74 -5.78
N ILE A 43 10.81 -0.41 -6.41
CA ILE A 43 9.76 -1.39 -6.70
C ILE A 43 10.26 -2.43 -7.71
N GLY A 44 10.95 -2.01 -8.78
CA GLY A 44 11.49 -2.93 -9.79
C GLY A 44 12.53 -3.89 -9.21
N LEU A 45 13.53 -3.36 -8.49
CA LEU A 45 14.55 -4.17 -7.83
C LEU A 45 13.94 -5.04 -6.72
N GLY A 46 13.04 -4.47 -5.92
CA GLY A 46 12.31 -5.19 -4.88
C GLY A 46 11.49 -6.35 -5.45
N LEU A 47 10.86 -6.18 -6.60
CA LEU A 47 10.13 -7.23 -7.30
C LEU A 47 11.07 -8.34 -7.77
N ILE A 48 12.22 -8.00 -8.35
CA ILE A 48 13.24 -8.97 -8.77
C ILE A 48 13.69 -9.78 -7.55
N PHE A 49 14.07 -9.10 -6.46
CA PHE A 49 14.46 -9.78 -5.21
C PHE A 49 13.34 -10.64 -4.63
N ALA A 50 12.09 -10.16 -4.65
CA ALA A 50 10.95 -10.93 -4.19
C ALA A 50 10.75 -12.21 -5.00
N ILE A 51 10.91 -12.15 -6.32
CA ILE A 51 10.83 -13.34 -7.19
C ILE A 51 11.94 -14.33 -6.85
N TYR A 52 13.20 -13.88 -6.74
CA TYR A 52 14.31 -14.76 -6.34
C TYR A 52 14.08 -15.37 -4.95
N MET A 53 13.64 -14.58 -3.98
CA MET A 53 13.32 -15.04 -2.64
C MET A 53 12.17 -16.05 -2.63
N LEU A 54 11.16 -15.86 -3.50
CA LEU A 54 10.04 -16.78 -3.65
C LEU A 54 10.47 -18.10 -4.31
N LEU A 55 11.38 -18.06 -5.28
CA LEU A 55 11.98 -19.26 -5.88
C LEU A 55 12.76 -20.06 -4.83
N ASP A 56 13.53 -19.38 -3.98
CA ASP A 56 14.31 -19.98 -2.90
C ASP A 56 13.52 -20.18 -1.58
N LYS A 57 12.20 -20.03 -1.59
CA LYS A 57 11.35 -20.05 -0.37
C LYS A 57 11.56 -21.29 0.49
N GLU A 58 11.82 -22.45 -0.14
CA GLU A 58 12.01 -23.71 0.57
C GLU A 58 13.32 -23.69 1.38
N ARG A 59 14.39 -23.18 0.76
CA ARG A 59 15.68 -22.98 1.42
C ARG A 59 15.55 -21.98 2.56
N LEU A 60 14.86 -20.86 2.32
CA LEU A 60 14.61 -19.84 3.34
C LEU A 60 13.80 -20.39 4.52
N MET A 61 12.77 -21.18 4.26
CA MET A 61 11.95 -21.79 5.30
C MET A 61 12.73 -22.82 6.12
N MET A 62 13.62 -23.61 5.49
CA MET A 62 14.52 -24.52 6.20
C MET A 62 15.52 -23.77 7.07
N GLN A 63 16.12 -22.69 6.57
CA GLN A 63 17.04 -21.85 7.34
C GLN A 63 16.32 -21.17 8.50
N GLY A 64 15.12 -20.63 8.29
CA GLY A 64 14.30 -20.05 9.35
C GLY A 64 13.96 -21.05 10.44
N LYS A 65 13.61 -22.30 10.08
CA LYS A 65 13.40 -23.39 11.06
C LYS A 65 14.68 -23.74 11.83
N ARG A 66 15.85 -23.74 11.18
CA ARG A 66 17.14 -23.97 11.85
C ARG A 66 17.47 -22.86 12.84
N ILE A 67 17.27 -21.60 12.45
CA ILE A 67 17.48 -20.44 13.33
C ILE A 67 16.50 -20.52 14.51
N LEU A 68 15.23 -20.79 14.26
CA LEU A 68 14.23 -20.92 15.32
C LEU A 68 14.59 -22.01 16.33
N LYS A 69 15.07 -23.17 15.86
CA LYS A 69 15.56 -24.26 16.73
C LYS A 69 16.86 -23.93 17.47
N ALA A 70 17.72 -23.08 16.89
CA ALA A 70 18.98 -22.70 17.51
C ALA A 70 18.80 -21.67 18.64
N TYR A 71 17.82 -20.78 18.51
CA TYR A 71 17.60 -19.67 19.45
C TYR A 71 16.42 -19.90 20.42
N ALA A 72 15.49 -20.82 20.11
CA ALA A 72 14.33 -21.09 20.95
C ALA A 72 14.29 -22.56 21.40
N SER A 73 13.64 -22.83 22.54
CA SER A 73 13.44 -24.20 23.01
C SER A 73 12.43 -24.95 22.14
N ASP A 74 12.48 -26.29 22.16
CA ASP A 74 11.58 -27.14 21.37
C ASP A 74 10.09 -26.86 21.62
N GLU A 75 9.74 -26.44 22.83
CA GLU A 75 8.38 -26.02 23.19
C GLU A 75 7.94 -24.77 22.43
N TRP A 76 8.80 -23.75 22.34
CA TRP A 76 8.54 -22.55 21.56
C TRP A 76 8.50 -22.82 20.06
N VAL A 77 9.40 -23.67 19.55
CA VAL A 77 9.42 -24.08 18.13
C VAL A 77 8.08 -24.74 17.76
N ASN A 78 7.59 -25.66 18.59
CA ASN A 78 6.31 -26.34 18.36
C ASN A 78 5.12 -25.37 18.45
N ARG A 79 5.11 -24.45 19.42
CA ARG A 79 4.07 -23.42 19.53
C ARG A 79 4.04 -22.51 18.29
N VAL A 80 5.17 -21.97 17.87
CA VAL A 80 5.26 -21.10 16.70
C VAL A 80 4.84 -21.85 15.44
N SER A 81 5.31 -23.08 15.25
CA SER A 81 4.91 -23.90 14.09
C SER A 81 3.41 -24.20 14.10
N TYR A 82 2.80 -24.43 15.26
CA TYR A 82 1.37 -24.64 15.39
C TYR A 82 0.58 -23.38 15.03
N VAL A 83 0.94 -22.22 15.62
CA VAL A 83 0.28 -20.94 15.34
C VAL A 83 0.39 -20.57 13.86
N THR A 84 1.58 -20.70 13.25
CA THR A 84 1.76 -20.45 11.81
C THR A 84 0.89 -21.36 10.96
N ARG A 85 0.78 -22.65 11.30
CA ARG A 85 -0.07 -23.60 10.57
C ARG A 85 -1.55 -23.23 10.67
N VAL A 86 -2.02 -22.92 11.88
CA VAL A 86 -3.41 -22.48 12.10
C VAL A 86 -3.68 -21.17 11.36
N ALA A 87 -2.77 -20.20 11.46
CA ALA A 87 -2.88 -18.91 10.77
C ALA A 87 -2.97 -19.08 9.25
N VAL A 88 -2.12 -19.91 8.64
CA VAL A 88 -2.16 -20.20 7.20
C VAL A 88 -3.48 -20.86 6.81
N GLN A 89 -3.94 -21.85 7.58
CA GLN A 89 -5.22 -22.52 7.30
C GLN A 89 -6.41 -21.55 7.41
N THR A 90 -6.46 -20.76 8.48
CA THR A 90 -7.53 -19.78 8.70
C THR A 90 -7.51 -18.69 7.64
N PHE A 91 -6.34 -18.15 7.30
CA PHE A 91 -6.20 -17.13 6.27
C PHE A 91 -6.58 -17.68 4.89
N SER A 92 -6.16 -18.89 4.55
CA SER A 92 -6.56 -19.54 3.30
C SER A 92 -8.07 -19.72 3.22
N ASN A 93 -8.70 -20.24 4.28
CA ASN A 93 -10.14 -20.42 4.32
C ASN A 93 -10.90 -19.08 4.26
N PHE A 94 -10.41 -18.06 4.96
CA PHE A 94 -10.96 -16.71 4.93
C PHE A 94 -10.86 -16.07 3.54
N PHE A 95 -9.70 -16.16 2.90
CA PHE A 95 -9.49 -15.62 1.55
C PHE A 95 -10.41 -16.28 0.53
N VAL A 96 -10.53 -17.62 0.59
CA VAL A 96 -11.47 -18.35 -0.28
C VAL A 96 -12.91 -17.92 0.01
N GLY A 97 -13.30 -17.78 1.28
CA GLY A 97 -14.62 -17.27 1.66
C GLY A 97 -14.90 -15.87 1.10
N GLN A 98 -13.97 -14.94 1.29
CA GLN A 98 -14.06 -13.56 0.80
C GLN A 98 -14.11 -13.51 -0.74
N PHE A 99 -13.38 -14.39 -1.42
CA PHE A 99 -13.41 -14.49 -2.86
C PHE A 99 -14.77 -14.92 -3.39
N ILE A 100 -15.37 -15.94 -2.76
CA ILE A 100 -16.71 -16.40 -3.14
C ILE A 100 -17.76 -15.32 -2.82
N ASP A 101 -17.66 -14.65 -1.66
CA ASP A 101 -18.55 -13.55 -1.29
C ASP A 101 -18.49 -12.38 -2.30
N ALA A 102 -17.27 -11.93 -2.63
CA ALA A 102 -17.04 -10.87 -3.61
C ALA A 102 -17.52 -11.25 -5.02
N LEU A 103 -17.38 -12.53 -5.41
CA LEU A 103 -17.87 -13.04 -6.69
C LEU A 103 -19.40 -13.02 -6.74
N ILE A 104 -20.07 -13.50 -5.69
CA ILE A 104 -21.54 -13.49 -5.60
C ILE A 104 -22.05 -12.05 -5.63
N LEU A 105 -21.44 -11.14 -4.86
CA LEU A 105 -21.78 -9.73 -4.86
C LEU A 105 -21.61 -9.09 -6.25
N GLY A 106 -20.48 -9.33 -6.91
CA GLY A 106 -20.22 -8.82 -8.27
C GLY A 106 -21.28 -9.29 -9.27
N ILE A 107 -21.67 -10.56 -9.22
CA ILE A 107 -22.71 -11.11 -10.10
C ILE A 107 -24.08 -10.49 -9.79
N MET A 108 -24.45 -10.39 -8.50
CA MET A 108 -25.72 -9.78 -8.08
C MET A 108 -25.82 -8.32 -8.53
N VAL A 109 -24.73 -7.55 -8.38
CA VAL A 109 -24.67 -6.15 -8.86
C VAL A 109 -24.74 -6.09 -10.38
N GLY A 110 -24.03 -6.97 -11.09
CA GLY A 110 -24.09 -7.04 -12.55
C GLY A 110 -25.50 -7.32 -13.08
N ILE A 111 -26.20 -8.30 -12.50
CA ILE A 111 -27.60 -8.62 -12.85
C ILE A 111 -28.50 -7.43 -12.55
N SER A 112 -28.32 -6.77 -11.40
CA SER A 112 -29.10 -5.59 -11.03
C SER A 112 -28.92 -4.46 -12.05
N LEU A 113 -27.68 -4.14 -12.42
CA LEU A 113 -27.38 -3.08 -13.39
C LEU A 113 -27.88 -3.41 -14.80
N TRP A 114 -27.81 -4.68 -15.22
CA TRP A 114 -28.43 -5.14 -16.47
C TRP A 114 -29.95 -5.00 -16.45
N ALA A 115 -30.61 -5.34 -15.34
CA ALA A 115 -32.05 -5.17 -15.20
C ALA A 115 -32.48 -3.69 -15.32
N PHE A 116 -31.67 -2.76 -14.82
CA PHE A 116 -31.89 -1.32 -14.95
C PHE A 116 -31.38 -0.69 -16.26
N ASN A 117 -30.88 -1.49 -17.22
CA ASN A 117 -30.30 -1.02 -18.48
C ASN A 117 -29.19 0.05 -18.32
N ILE A 118 -28.35 -0.10 -17.29
CA ILE A 118 -27.23 0.81 -17.05
C ILE A 118 -26.08 0.50 -18.01
N GLU A 119 -25.58 1.53 -18.71
CA GLU A 119 -24.37 1.41 -19.55
C GLU A 119 -23.15 1.05 -18.68
N TYR A 120 -22.23 0.24 -19.20
CA TYR A 120 -21.06 -0.26 -18.47
C TYR A 120 -21.34 -1.16 -17.26
N ALA A 121 -22.55 -1.72 -17.13
CA ALA A 121 -22.94 -2.62 -16.03
C ALA A 121 -21.90 -3.71 -15.71
N THR A 122 -21.34 -4.39 -16.72
CA THR A 122 -20.33 -5.44 -16.53
C THR A 122 -19.02 -4.87 -15.96
N THR A 123 -18.54 -3.74 -16.49
CA THR A 123 -17.32 -3.09 -16.01
C THR A 123 -17.48 -2.64 -14.56
N ILE A 124 -18.61 -2.02 -14.24
CA ILE A 124 -18.93 -1.55 -12.89
C ILE A 124 -19.01 -2.73 -11.91
N ALA A 125 -19.71 -3.80 -12.30
CA ALA A 125 -19.82 -5.03 -11.50
C ALA A 125 -18.46 -5.68 -11.24
N CYS A 126 -17.57 -5.75 -12.25
CA CYS A 126 -16.20 -6.25 -12.09
C CYS A 126 -15.38 -5.39 -11.13
N VAL A 127 -15.46 -4.07 -11.23
CA VAL A 127 -14.74 -3.15 -10.31
C VAL A 127 -15.24 -3.33 -8.87
N ILE A 128 -16.56 -3.41 -8.67
CA ILE A 128 -17.15 -3.60 -7.34
C ILE A 128 -16.75 -4.97 -6.77
N GLY A 129 -16.86 -6.05 -7.54
CA GLY A 129 -16.45 -7.39 -7.13
C GLY A 129 -14.95 -7.47 -6.80
N LEU A 130 -14.08 -6.90 -7.64
CA LEU A 130 -12.63 -6.87 -7.37
C LEU A 130 -12.28 -6.03 -6.14
N THR A 131 -12.99 -4.93 -5.91
CA THR A 131 -12.77 -4.09 -4.73
C THR A 131 -13.24 -4.79 -3.45
N ALA A 132 -14.35 -5.52 -3.53
CA ALA A 132 -14.86 -6.34 -2.43
C ALA A 132 -13.95 -7.52 -2.06
N LEU A 133 -13.07 -7.94 -2.99
CA LEU A 133 -12.04 -8.96 -2.74
C LEU A 133 -10.89 -8.46 -1.86
N ILE A 134 -10.77 -7.15 -1.59
CA ILE A 134 -9.66 -6.59 -0.79
C ILE A 134 -10.02 -6.64 0.71
N PRO A 135 -9.60 -7.67 1.48
CA PRO A 135 -9.97 -7.83 2.89
C PRO A 135 -9.37 -6.75 3.81
N LEU A 136 -8.35 -6.01 3.34
CA LEU A 136 -7.63 -5.02 4.14
C LEU A 136 -8.46 -3.78 4.49
N LEU A 137 -9.51 -3.48 3.71
CA LEU A 137 -10.38 -2.34 3.99
C LEU A 137 -11.00 -2.40 5.39
N GLY A 138 -11.33 -3.59 5.89
CA GLY A 138 -11.88 -3.77 7.24
C GLY A 138 -10.90 -3.42 8.36
N ILE A 139 -9.61 -3.71 8.18
CA ILE A 139 -8.56 -3.39 9.18
C ILE A 139 -8.31 -1.88 9.22
N TYR A 140 -8.28 -1.22 8.06
CA TYR A 140 -8.13 0.24 8.00
C TYR A 140 -9.32 0.96 8.61
N VAL A 141 -10.55 0.56 8.24
CA VAL A 141 -11.77 1.16 8.79
C VAL A 141 -11.89 0.86 10.29
N GLY A 142 -11.67 -0.37 10.72
CA GLY A 142 -11.70 -0.74 12.14
C GLY A 142 -10.63 -0.06 12.98
N GLY A 143 -9.41 0.10 12.44
CA GLY A 143 -8.33 0.82 13.11
C GLY A 143 -8.61 2.32 13.25
N VAL A 144 -9.14 2.95 12.21
CA VAL A 144 -9.55 4.37 12.26
C VAL A 144 -10.72 4.57 13.23
N ILE A 145 -11.77 3.73 13.16
CA ILE A 145 -12.89 3.81 14.09
C ILE A 145 -12.42 3.56 15.53
N GLY A 146 -11.57 2.56 15.75
CA GLY A 146 -10.99 2.28 17.07
C GLY A 146 -10.16 3.44 17.61
N ALA A 147 -9.37 4.08 16.76
CA ALA A 147 -8.60 5.28 17.13
C ALA A 147 -9.52 6.47 17.46
N VAL A 148 -10.60 6.68 16.69
CA VAL A 148 -11.60 7.73 16.96
C VAL A 148 -12.40 7.45 18.23
N ILE A 149 -12.68 6.18 18.58
CA ILE A 149 -13.35 5.83 19.84
C ILE A 149 -12.43 6.06 21.05
N LEU A 150 -11.11 5.86 20.88
CA LEU A 150 -10.12 6.04 21.94
C LEU A 150 -9.71 7.50 22.17
N LEU A 151 -10.04 8.41 21.26
CA LEU A 151 -9.63 9.82 21.26
C LEU A 151 -10.82 10.72 21.61
#